data_AF-B7JUH5-F1
#
_entry.id   AF-B7JUH5-F1
#
_cell.length_a   1.000
_cell.length_b   1.000
_cell.length_c   1.000
_cell.angle_alpha   90.00
_cell.angle_beta   90.00
_cell.angle_gamma   90.00
#
_symmetry.space_group_name_H-M   'P 1'
#
loop_
_entity.id
_entity.type
_entity.pdbx_description
1 polymer ?
#
loop_
_entity_poly.entity_id
_entity_poly.type
_entity_poly.pdbx_seq_one_letter_code
_entity_poly.pdbx_strand_id
1 'polypeptide(L)'
;MEKPGACNLLFRCVGCEYLKQNYRVGKKGRQWDTIMAHDPNFSYRRSIRLKDYKYTDSGAYFVTLCTKHKQCIFGEIKEGKIRLYALGAIAKNCWLEIPQHFPNVMLDVFVIMPNHVHGILWINDCQKSGDQVRKLGNIVSGSLSSIVRSYKAAVTKEINLICNQTGTSLVWQRNFYEHIIRDDNALEKIRQYILENPLNWETDPDYSLSREILLDLPF
;
A
#
# COMPACT_ATOMS: atom_id res chain seq x y z
N MET A 1 25.27 -24.71 -33.49
CA MET A 1 24.08 -24.99 -32.66
C MET A 1 24.18 -24.15 -31.40
N GLU A 2 23.67 -22.93 -31.47
CA GLU A 2 23.71 -21.94 -30.39
C GLU A 2 22.47 -22.07 -29.50
N LYS A 3 22.69 -21.98 -28.20
CA LYS A 3 21.64 -22.00 -27.16
C LYS A 3 20.97 -20.62 -27.08
N PRO A 4 19.64 -20.50 -27.03
CA PRO A 4 19.01 -19.21 -26.79
C PRO A 4 19.09 -18.83 -25.29
N GLY A 5 19.98 -17.88 -25.02
CA GLY A 5 19.72 -16.62 -24.30
C GLY A 5 19.02 -16.64 -22.95
N ALA A 6 19.79 -16.39 -21.90
CA ALA A 6 19.31 -15.91 -20.61
C ALA A 6 18.51 -14.60 -20.76
N CYS A 7 17.26 -14.59 -20.29
CA CYS A 7 16.42 -13.40 -20.27
C CYS A 7 16.84 -12.50 -19.09
N ASN A 8 17.74 -11.56 -19.38
CA ASN A 8 18.04 -10.40 -18.54
C ASN A 8 16.77 -9.53 -18.43
N LEU A 9 16.01 -9.65 -17.35
CA LEU A 9 14.92 -8.73 -17.02
C LEU A 9 15.31 -7.87 -15.80
N LEU A 10 16.25 -6.97 -16.06
CA LEU A 10 16.43 -5.71 -15.34
C LEU A 10 15.17 -4.86 -15.57
N PHE A 11 14.10 -5.09 -14.80
CA PHE A 11 12.95 -4.19 -14.79
C PHE A 11 13.30 -2.92 -14.00
N ARG A 12 13.75 -1.92 -14.76
CA ARG A 12 13.80 -0.52 -14.33
C ARG A 12 12.44 -0.11 -13.80
N CYS A 13 12.42 0.36 -12.57
CA CYS A 13 11.29 1.04 -11.96
C CYS A 13 10.91 2.25 -12.85
N VAL A 14 9.82 2.13 -13.62
CA VAL A 14 9.32 3.19 -14.53
C VAL A 14 8.98 4.47 -13.75
N GLY A 15 8.74 4.38 -12.44
CA GLY A 15 8.55 5.53 -11.56
C GLY A 15 9.80 6.40 -11.37
N CYS A 16 11.03 5.87 -11.53
CA CYS A 16 12.25 6.63 -11.25
C CYS A 16 12.69 7.54 -12.40
N GLU A 17 12.42 7.17 -13.66
CA GLU A 17 12.82 7.97 -14.83
C GLU A 17 11.85 9.13 -15.12
N TYR A 18 10.54 8.98 -14.85
CA TYR A 18 9.54 10.04 -15.01
C TYR A 18 9.73 11.20 -14.00
N LEU A 19 10.13 10.88 -12.76
CA LEU A 19 10.33 11.89 -11.71
C LEU A 19 11.54 12.80 -11.94
N LYS A 20 12.56 12.34 -12.68
CA LYS A 20 13.76 13.15 -12.98
C LYS A 20 13.47 14.31 -13.94
N GLN A 21 12.43 14.22 -14.75
CA GLN A 21 12.14 15.23 -15.77
C GLN A 21 11.23 16.36 -15.27
N ASN A 22 10.47 16.14 -14.18
CA ASN A 22 9.40 17.06 -13.75
C ASN A 22 9.55 17.63 -12.33
N TYR A 23 10.64 17.34 -11.60
CA TYR A 23 10.87 17.87 -10.26
C TYR A 23 11.42 19.31 -10.30
N ARG A 24 10.54 20.32 -10.15
CA ARG A 24 10.92 21.70 -9.80
C ARG A 24 10.55 21.97 -8.35
N VAL A 25 11.56 22.28 -7.53
CA VAL A 25 11.38 22.64 -6.11
C VAL A 25 10.62 23.97 -6.01
N GLY A 26 9.35 23.91 -5.62
CA GLY A 26 8.52 25.06 -5.33
C GLY A 26 7.97 24.99 -3.90
N LYS A 27 8.41 25.90 -3.03
CA LYS A 27 7.77 26.15 -1.73
C LYS A 27 6.41 26.83 -1.95
N LYS A 28 5.32 26.23 -1.46
CA LYS A 28 4.04 26.82 -0.98
C LYS A 28 3.11 25.62 -0.70
N GLY A 29 2.74 25.31 0.53
CA GLY A 29 1.82 26.11 1.34
C GLY A 29 0.37 25.76 0.96
N ARG A 30 -0.28 24.90 1.76
CA ARG A 30 -1.72 24.60 1.81
C ARG A 30 -2.42 24.26 0.47
N GLN A 31 -2.24 23.05 -0.03
CA GLN A 31 -3.06 22.50 -1.14
C GLN A 31 -3.94 21.30 -0.70
N TRP A 32 -3.80 20.84 0.55
CA TRP A 32 -4.55 19.70 1.09
C TRP A 32 -6.01 20.06 1.40
N ASP A 33 -6.26 21.23 2.00
CA ASP A 33 -7.63 21.69 2.30
C ASP A 33 -8.51 21.78 1.03
N THR A 34 -7.92 22.09 -0.12
CA THR A 34 -8.67 22.26 -1.38
C THR A 34 -9.04 20.93 -2.04
N ILE A 35 -8.23 19.88 -1.89
CA ILE A 35 -8.54 18.52 -2.38
C ILE A 35 -9.61 17.88 -1.48
N MET A 36 -9.51 18.09 -0.17
CA MET A 36 -10.46 17.59 0.84
C MET A 36 -11.82 18.32 0.79
N ALA A 37 -11.84 19.58 0.36
CA ALA A 37 -13.06 20.40 0.30
C ALA A 37 -13.93 20.17 -0.94
N HIS A 38 -13.40 19.53 -2.01
CA HIS A 38 -14.15 19.34 -3.27
C HIS A 38 -14.64 17.90 -3.51
N ASP A 39 -14.24 16.92 -2.70
CA ASP A 39 -14.89 15.62 -2.64
C ASP A 39 -15.51 15.40 -1.26
N PRO A 40 -16.85 15.53 -1.11
CA PRO A 40 -17.53 15.29 0.16
C PRO A 40 -17.37 13.86 0.69
N ASN A 41 -16.75 12.93 -0.07
CA ASN A 41 -16.42 11.58 0.38
C ASN A 41 -15.00 11.42 0.96
N PHE A 42 -14.14 12.44 0.91
CA PHE A 42 -12.79 12.33 1.46
C PHE A 42 -12.72 12.66 2.96
N SER A 43 -13.67 13.45 3.47
CA SER A 43 -13.78 13.70 4.91
C SER A 43 -14.59 12.61 5.62
N TYR A 44 -14.02 12.09 6.71
CA TYR A 44 -14.59 11.10 7.63
C TYR A 44 -14.55 9.64 7.19
N ARG A 45 -13.75 8.84 7.93
CA ARG A 45 -13.73 7.37 7.92
C ARG A 45 -15.14 6.79 7.88
N ARG A 46 -15.60 6.45 6.69
CA ARG A 46 -16.59 5.41 6.46
C ARG A 46 -15.98 4.45 5.44
N SER A 47 -16.22 3.15 5.64
CA SER A 47 -15.98 2.15 4.61
C SER A 47 -16.77 2.60 3.38
N ILE A 48 -16.12 3.23 2.40
CA ILE A 48 -16.71 3.53 1.09
C ILE A 48 -16.69 2.24 0.26
N ARG A 49 -17.17 1.14 0.86
CA ARG A 49 -17.61 0.01 0.06
C ARG A 49 -18.84 0.49 -0.66
N LEU A 50 -18.64 1.05 -1.85
CA LEU A 50 -19.71 1.30 -2.80
C LEU A 50 -20.48 -0.01 -2.91
N LYS A 51 -21.71 -0.02 -2.38
CA LYS A 51 -22.64 -1.11 -2.61
C LYS A 51 -22.74 -1.26 -4.13
N ASP A 52 -22.54 -2.48 -4.60
CA ASP A 52 -22.61 -2.89 -6.02
C ASP A 52 -21.36 -2.65 -6.89
N TYR A 53 -20.26 -2.12 -6.36
CA TYR A 53 -18.99 -2.09 -7.13
C TYR A 53 -18.25 -3.43 -7.02
N LYS A 54 -17.92 -4.02 -8.18
CA LYS A 54 -17.10 -5.23 -8.22
C LYS A 54 -15.65 -4.79 -8.14
N TYR A 55 -15.03 -4.93 -6.97
CA TYR A 55 -13.59 -4.69 -6.75
C TYR A 55 -12.66 -5.71 -7.46
N THR A 56 -13.16 -6.30 -8.56
CA THR A 56 -12.44 -7.03 -9.59
C THR A 56 -12.30 -6.22 -10.87
N ASP A 57 -12.98 -5.09 -10.99
CA ASP A 57 -12.97 -4.27 -12.19
C ASP A 57 -11.57 -3.72 -12.42
N SER A 58 -11.15 -3.76 -13.68
CA SER A 58 -9.86 -3.21 -14.08
C SER A 58 -9.73 -1.74 -13.67
N GLY A 59 -8.64 -1.37 -13.01
CA GLY A 59 -8.42 0.01 -12.59
C GLY A 59 -7.35 0.19 -11.52
N ALA A 60 -7.13 1.45 -11.16
CA ALA A 60 -6.21 1.85 -10.11
C ALA A 60 -6.94 2.05 -8.78
N TYR A 61 -6.35 1.51 -7.72
CA TYR A 61 -6.89 1.54 -6.36
C TYR A 61 -5.83 2.11 -5.41
N PHE A 62 -6.13 3.24 -4.79
CA PHE A 62 -5.37 3.74 -3.67
C PHE A 62 -5.80 3.00 -2.40
N VAL A 63 -4.84 2.56 -1.58
CA VAL A 63 -5.11 1.91 -0.30
C VAL A 63 -4.28 2.48 0.84
N THR A 64 -4.87 2.48 2.04
CA THR A 64 -4.17 2.76 3.31
C THR A 64 -4.37 1.61 4.29
N LEU A 65 -3.25 1.01 4.71
CA LEU A 65 -3.20 -0.11 5.65
C LEU A 65 -2.50 0.33 6.94
N CYS A 66 -3.25 0.75 7.97
CA CYS A 66 -2.64 1.11 9.25
C CYS A 66 -2.38 -0.11 10.14
N THR A 67 -1.35 0.01 10.97
CA THR A 67 -1.06 -0.89 12.07
C THR A 67 -2.14 -0.76 13.15
N LYS A 68 -2.27 -1.79 13.99
CA LYS A 68 -3.20 -1.74 15.11
C LYS A 68 -2.81 -0.59 16.04
N HIS A 69 -3.83 0.16 16.49
CA HIS A 69 -3.67 1.37 17.30
C HIS A 69 -2.70 2.41 16.72
N LYS A 70 -2.41 2.36 15.41
CA LYS A 70 -1.47 3.28 14.75
C LYS A 70 -0.06 3.27 15.39
N GLN A 71 0.38 2.09 15.84
CA GLN A 71 1.72 1.90 16.41
C GLN A 71 2.83 2.04 15.37
N CYS A 72 3.90 2.75 15.72
CA CYS A 72 5.04 3.01 14.86
C CYS A 72 6.03 1.83 14.79
N ILE A 73 5.56 0.65 14.41
CA ILE A 73 6.36 -0.59 14.39
C ILE A 73 7.22 -0.75 13.13
N PHE A 74 6.92 -0.02 12.04
CA PHE A 74 7.65 -0.16 10.79
C PHE A 74 8.89 0.74 10.70
N GLY A 75 8.98 1.78 11.50
CA GLY A 75 10.11 2.70 11.45
C GLY A 75 9.86 4.03 12.15
N GLU A 76 10.71 4.99 11.84
CA GLU A 76 10.61 6.38 12.28
C GLU A 76 10.87 7.32 11.10
N ILE A 77 10.29 8.52 11.15
CA ILE A 77 10.66 9.59 10.21
C ILE A 77 11.82 10.39 10.81
N LYS A 78 12.92 10.52 10.07
CA LYS A 78 14.07 11.37 10.39
C LYS A 78 14.40 12.24 9.18
N GLU A 79 14.48 13.55 9.40
CA GLU A 79 14.77 14.54 8.34
C GLU A 79 13.85 14.39 7.12
N GLY A 80 12.56 14.14 7.37
CA GLY A 80 11.55 13.97 6.32
C GLY A 80 11.69 12.69 5.48
N LYS A 81 12.49 11.72 5.95
CA LYS A 81 12.69 10.42 5.31
C LYS A 81 12.30 9.30 6.25
N ILE A 82 11.71 8.25 5.68
CA ILE A 82 11.47 7.02 6.43
C ILE A 82 12.79 6.28 6.70
N ARG A 83 13.05 5.98 7.97
CA ARG A 83 14.03 5.00 8.41
C ARG A 83 13.29 3.74 8.84
N LEU A 84 13.35 2.70 8.01
CA LEU A 84 12.67 1.43 8.30
C LEU A 84 13.41 0.64 9.40
N TYR A 85 12.61 0.03 10.26
CA TYR A 85 13.05 -1.07 11.13
C TYR A 85 12.94 -2.41 10.39
N ALA A 86 13.38 -3.49 11.03
CA ALA A 86 13.28 -4.84 10.47
C ALA A 86 11.84 -5.19 10.04
N LEU A 87 10.85 -4.87 10.88
CA LEU A 87 9.44 -5.15 10.57
C LEU A 87 8.93 -4.33 9.38
N GLY A 88 9.40 -3.09 9.21
CA GLY A 88 9.09 -2.27 8.05
C GLY A 88 9.74 -2.77 6.76
N ALA A 89 10.94 -3.35 6.85
CA ALA A 89 11.60 -4.00 5.73
C ALA A 89 10.81 -5.25 5.25
N ILE A 90 10.26 -6.03 6.19
CA ILE A 90 9.34 -7.14 5.86
C ILE A 90 8.12 -6.63 5.12
N ALA A 91 7.45 -5.60 5.66
CA ALA A 91 6.27 -5.00 5.02
C ALA A 91 6.59 -4.54 3.59
N LYS A 92 7.74 -3.89 3.38
CA LYS A 92 8.21 -3.49 2.05
C LYS A 92 8.42 -4.68 1.12
N ASN A 93 9.09 -5.74 1.58
CA ASN A 93 9.39 -6.90 0.74
C ASN A 93 8.11 -7.64 0.34
N CYS A 94 7.21 -7.90 1.30
CA CYS A 94 5.92 -8.50 1.00
C CYS A 94 5.08 -7.66 0.03
N TRP A 95 5.21 -6.32 0.06
CA TRP A 95 4.50 -5.44 -0.88
C TRP A 95 5.03 -5.64 -2.30
N LEU A 96 6.36 -5.69 -2.46
CA LEU A 96 7.03 -5.93 -3.74
C LEU A 96 6.74 -7.33 -4.31
N GLU A 97 6.40 -8.30 -3.46
CA GLU A 97 6.04 -9.67 -3.85
C GLU A 97 4.59 -9.81 -4.30
N ILE A 98 3.72 -8.80 -4.12
CA ILE A 98 2.31 -8.86 -4.51
C ILE A 98 2.11 -9.36 -5.95
N PRO A 99 2.80 -8.85 -6.99
CA PRO A 99 2.64 -9.33 -8.37
C PRO A 99 3.03 -10.80 -8.58
N GLN A 100 3.88 -11.37 -7.72
CA GLN A 100 4.28 -12.78 -7.80
C GLN A 100 3.13 -13.70 -7.38
N HIS A 101 2.30 -13.24 -6.44
CA HIS A 101 1.12 -13.96 -5.96
C HIS A 101 -0.15 -13.63 -6.74
N PHE A 102 -0.21 -12.42 -7.30
CA PHE A 102 -1.32 -11.91 -8.09
C PHE A 102 -0.80 -11.34 -9.42
N PRO A 103 -0.56 -12.19 -10.45
CA PRO A 103 0.02 -11.76 -11.72
C PRO A 103 -0.79 -10.68 -12.45
N ASN A 104 -2.08 -10.60 -12.16
CA ASN A 104 -3.00 -9.59 -12.69
C ASN A 104 -2.89 -8.22 -11.98
N VAL A 105 -1.96 -8.07 -11.03
CA VAL A 105 -1.74 -6.86 -10.25
C VAL A 105 -0.40 -6.23 -10.59
N MET A 106 -0.40 -4.94 -10.87
CA MET A 106 0.80 -4.13 -11.03
C MET A 106 0.90 -3.11 -9.89
N LEU A 107 2.12 -2.94 -9.38
CA LEU A 107 2.43 -1.96 -8.34
C LEU A 107 2.73 -0.60 -8.97
N ASP A 108 2.25 0.44 -8.33
CA ASP A 108 2.62 1.83 -8.60
C ASP A 108 3.30 2.39 -7.34
N VAL A 109 3.32 3.71 -7.15
CA VAL A 109 3.97 4.32 -5.99
C VAL A 109 3.33 3.84 -4.69
N PHE A 110 4.19 3.61 -3.70
CA PHE A 110 3.81 3.22 -2.36
C PHE A 110 4.86 3.75 -1.38
N VAL A 111 4.47 3.86 -0.11
CA VAL A 111 5.36 4.22 0.98
C VAL A 111 4.99 3.43 2.23
N ILE A 112 6.02 2.91 2.90
CA ILE A 112 5.90 2.36 4.25
C ILE A 112 6.15 3.51 5.21
N MET A 113 5.12 3.91 5.94
CA MET A 113 5.19 4.91 7.00
C MET A 113 5.38 4.21 8.35
N PRO A 114 5.78 4.93 9.42
CA PRO A 114 6.01 4.32 10.73
C PRO A 114 4.89 3.39 11.20
N ASN A 115 3.63 3.77 10.95
CA ASN A 115 2.44 3.07 11.45
C ASN A 115 1.42 2.67 10.37
N HIS A 116 1.73 2.84 9.09
CA HIS A 116 0.82 2.48 8.03
C HIS A 116 1.54 2.29 6.69
N VAL A 117 0.81 1.78 5.71
CA VAL A 117 1.27 1.67 4.33
C VAL A 117 0.27 2.39 3.44
N HIS A 118 0.77 3.28 2.59
CA HIS A 118 0.02 3.84 1.48
C HIS A 118 0.53 3.24 0.18
N GLY A 119 -0.36 2.96 -0.77
CA GLY A 119 0.07 2.54 -2.09
C GLY A 119 -1.06 2.51 -3.11
N ILE A 120 -0.67 2.49 -4.38
CA ILE A 120 -1.57 2.30 -5.51
C ILE A 120 -1.34 0.92 -6.12
N LEU A 121 -2.45 0.20 -6.32
CA LEU A 121 -2.48 -1.10 -6.99
C LEU A 121 -3.31 -0.98 -8.27
N TRP A 122 -2.74 -1.41 -9.39
CA TRP A 122 -3.46 -1.58 -10.65
C TRP A 122 -3.93 -3.03 -10.74
N ILE A 123 -5.23 -3.25 -10.82
CA ILE A 123 -5.81 -4.58 -11.05
C ILE A 123 -6.24 -4.63 -12.50
N ASN A 124 -5.82 -5.63 -13.25
CA ASN A 124 -6.21 -5.83 -14.65
C ASN A 124 -7.07 -7.10 -14.80
N ASP A 125 -8.15 -7.04 -15.60
CA ASP A 125 -9.02 -8.20 -15.86
C ASP A 125 -8.41 -9.21 -16.83
N CYS A 126 -7.40 -8.81 -17.62
CA CYS A 126 -6.93 -9.58 -18.78
C CYS A 126 -6.13 -10.85 -18.45
N GLN A 127 -5.73 -11.07 -17.19
CA GLN A 127 -5.01 -12.29 -16.77
C GLN A 127 -5.89 -13.26 -15.98
N LYS A 128 -7.20 -13.31 -16.24
CA LYS A 128 -8.03 -14.45 -15.85
C LYS A 128 -7.69 -15.64 -16.77
N SER A 129 -6.51 -16.21 -16.60
CA SER A 129 -6.08 -17.43 -17.28
C SER A 129 -7.03 -18.57 -16.88
N GLY A 130 -8.05 -18.83 -17.70
CA GLY A 130 -8.74 -20.11 -17.94
C GLY A 130 -9.30 -20.95 -16.78
N ASP A 131 -8.96 -20.66 -15.53
CA ASP A 131 -9.23 -21.52 -14.39
C ASP A 131 -10.20 -20.82 -13.45
N GLN A 132 -11.37 -21.43 -13.37
CA GLN A 132 -12.43 -21.30 -12.37
C GLN A 132 -12.09 -20.29 -11.25
N VAL A 133 -12.80 -19.16 -11.22
CA VAL A 133 -12.76 -18.20 -10.10
C VAL A 133 -12.92 -18.97 -8.79
N ARG A 134 -11.81 -19.23 -8.10
CA ARG A 134 -11.83 -19.94 -6.82
C ARG A 134 -12.45 -19.01 -5.78
N LYS A 135 -13.73 -19.23 -5.48
CA LYS A 135 -14.45 -18.55 -4.41
C LYS A 135 -14.15 -19.26 -3.09
N LEU A 136 -13.48 -18.57 -2.18
CA LEU A 136 -13.43 -18.99 -0.77
C LEU A 136 -14.44 -18.12 0.00
N GLY A 137 -15.66 -18.63 0.16
CA GLY A 137 -16.80 -17.83 0.60
C GLY A 137 -17.20 -16.76 -0.44
N ASN A 138 -17.50 -15.55 0.02
CA ASN A 138 -17.88 -14.42 -0.86
C ASN A 138 -16.67 -13.67 -1.48
N ILE A 139 -15.43 -14.09 -1.22
CA ILE A 139 -14.23 -13.39 -1.70
C ILE A 139 -13.85 -13.91 -3.07
N VAL A 140 -13.79 -13.01 -4.05
CA VAL A 140 -13.34 -13.30 -5.41
C VAL A 140 -11.81 -13.26 -5.44
N SER A 141 -11.18 -14.34 -5.88
CA SER A 141 -9.75 -14.38 -6.13
C SER A 141 -9.34 -13.26 -7.09
N GLY A 142 -8.25 -12.54 -6.78
CA GLY A 142 -7.81 -11.37 -7.55
C GLY A 142 -8.55 -10.05 -7.24
N SER A 143 -9.52 -10.04 -6.32
CA SER A 143 -10.12 -8.78 -5.84
C SER A 143 -9.18 -8.00 -4.92
N LEU A 144 -9.36 -6.68 -4.81
CA LEU A 144 -8.60 -5.82 -3.91
C LEU A 144 -8.57 -6.35 -2.46
N SER A 145 -9.73 -6.79 -1.96
CA SER A 145 -9.84 -7.37 -0.61
C SER A 145 -9.04 -8.66 -0.45
N SER A 146 -8.98 -9.52 -1.48
CA SER A 146 -8.17 -10.75 -1.46
C SER A 146 -6.68 -10.42 -1.43
N ILE A 147 -6.25 -9.45 -2.26
CA ILE A 147 -4.86 -8.99 -2.33
C ILE A 147 -4.42 -8.42 -0.98
N VAL A 148 -5.19 -7.48 -0.43
CA VAL A 148 -4.88 -6.85 0.87
C VAL A 148 -4.89 -7.88 1.99
N ARG A 149 -5.82 -8.84 1.99
CA ARG A 149 -5.85 -9.93 2.97
C ARG A 149 -4.57 -10.76 2.89
N SER A 150 -4.16 -11.15 1.69
CA SER A 150 -2.95 -11.95 1.50
C SER A 150 -1.70 -11.20 1.91
N TYR A 151 -1.59 -9.91 1.53
CA TYR A 151 -0.48 -9.05 1.94
C TYR A 151 -0.39 -8.93 3.46
N LYS A 152 -1.50 -8.59 4.14
CA LYS A 152 -1.53 -8.48 5.60
C LYS A 152 -1.13 -9.79 6.28
N ALA A 153 -1.60 -10.93 5.76
CA ALA A 153 -1.27 -12.25 6.28
C ALA A 153 0.21 -12.60 6.10
N ALA A 154 0.80 -12.30 4.94
CA ALA A 154 2.21 -12.52 4.67
C ALA A 154 3.09 -11.73 5.65
N VAL A 155 2.83 -10.43 5.82
CA VAL A 155 3.57 -9.58 6.77
C VAL A 155 3.44 -10.09 8.19
N THR A 156 2.22 -10.41 8.65
CA THR A 156 2.01 -10.95 10.00
C THR A 156 2.75 -12.26 10.21
N LYS A 157 2.75 -13.16 9.21
CA LYS A 157 3.46 -14.44 9.29
C LYS A 157 4.97 -14.24 9.46
N GLU A 158 5.60 -13.42 8.61
CA GLU A 158 7.03 -13.17 8.67
C GLU A 158 7.45 -12.46 9.97
N ILE A 159 6.64 -11.52 10.46
CA ILE A 159 6.87 -10.87 11.77
C ILE A 159 6.80 -11.90 12.90
N ASN A 160 5.79 -12.76 12.91
CA ASN A 160 5.64 -13.79 13.94
C ASN A 160 6.83 -14.75 13.97
N LEU A 161 7.36 -15.12 12.81
CA LEU A 161 8.52 -16.00 12.70
C LEU A 161 9.75 -15.37 13.35
N ILE A 162 10.02 -14.09 13.08
CA ILE A 162 11.18 -13.38 13.64
C ILE A 162 11.02 -13.11 15.14
N CYS A 163 9.80 -12.82 15.59
CA CYS A 163 9.50 -12.57 17.00
C CYS A 163 9.25 -13.86 17.81
N ASN A 164 9.43 -15.05 17.21
CA ASN A 164 9.18 -16.36 17.83
C ASN A 164 7.80 -16.46 18.51
N GLN A 165 6.77 -15.91 17.86
CA GLN A 165 5.41 -15.87 18.41
C GLN A 165 4.51 -16.95 17.82
N THR A 166 3.72 -17.59 18.69
CA THR A 166 2.65 -18.51 18.32
C THR A 166 1.30 -17.79 18.39
N GLY A 167 0.78 -17.35 17.24
CA GLY A 167 -0.53 -16.69 17.16
C GLY A 167 -0.60 -15.60 16.10
N THR A 168 -1.77 -15.01 15.90
CA THR A 168 -1.91 -13.86 14.99
C THR A 168 -1.52 -12.60 15.75
N SER A 169 -0.25 -12.17 15.70
CA SER A 169 0.09 -10.84 16.19
C SER A 169 -0.81 -9.85 15.46
N LEU A 170 -1.49 -9.00 16.22
CA LEU A 170 -2.44 -8.05 15.65
C LEU A 170 -1.68 -6.85 15.08
N VAL A 171 -0.79 -7.11 14.12
CA VAL A 171 0.01 -6.10 13.40
C VAL A 171 -0.88 -5.01 12.82
N TRP A 172 -2.02 -5.41 12.27
CA TRP A 172 -2.89 -4.55 11.47
C TRP A 172 -4.17 -4.15 12.21
N GLN A 173 -4.65 -2.95 11.93
CA GLN A 173 -6.04 -2.61 12.23
C GLN A 173 -6.99 -3.50 11.42
N ARG A 174 -8.18 -3.73 11.97
CA ARG A 174 -9.29 -4.34 11.21
C ARG A 174 -9.67 -3.42 10.04
N ASN A 175 -9.96 -4.01 8.88
CA ASN A 175 -10.25 -3.30 7.63
C ASN A 175 -9.07 -2.46 7.10
N PHE A 176 -9.30 -1.78 5.99
CA PHE A 176 -8.39 -0.84 5.37
C PHE A 176 -9.20 0.27 4.69
N TYR A 177 -8.53 1.35 4.31
CA TYR A 177 -9.13 2.37 3.47
C TYR A 177 -8.79 2.05 2.01
N GLU A 178 -9.77 2.25 1.13
CA GLU A 178 -9.60 2.15 -0.31
C GLU A 178 -10.27 3.33 -1.03
N HIS A 179 -9.70 3.73 -2.17
CA HIS A 179 -10.29 4.71 -3.08
C HIS A 179 -10.01 4.31 -4.53
N ILE A 180 -11.05 4.30 -5.37
CA ILE A 180 -10.95 3.99 -6.80
C ILE A 180 -10.51 5.26 -7.53
N ILE A 181 -9.40 5.20 -8.25
CA ILE A 181 -8.86 6.31 -9.02
C ILE A 181 -9.45 6.26 -10.43
N ARG A 182 -10.18 7.31 -10.82
CA ARG A 182 -11.02 7.32 -12.03
C ARG A 182 -10.45 8.13 -13.21
N ASP A 183 -9.45 8.97 -12.95
CA ASP A 183 -8.83 9.83 -13.96
C ASP A 183 -7.35 10.11 -13.65
N ASP A 184 -6.62 10.54 -14.67
CA ASP A 184 -5.17 10.74 -14.60
C ASP A 184 -4.76 11.89 -13.67
N ASN A 185 -5.58 12.93 -13.54
CA ASN A 185 -5.28 14.05 -12.65
C ASN A 185 -5.41 13.65 -11.18
N ALA A 186 -6.43 12.84 -10.84
CA ALA A 186 -6.55 12.23 -9.53
C ALA A 186 -5.38 11.28 -9.25
N LEU A 187 -4.98 10.48 -10.24
CA LEU A 187 -3.83 9.57 -10.14
C LEU A 187 -2.53 10.31 -9.79
N GLU A 188 -2.18 11.36 -10.52
CA GLU A 188 -0.96 12.14 -10.28
C GLU A 188 -0.96 12.80 -8.90
N LYS A 189 -2.11 13.34 -8.46
CA LYS A 189 -2.23 13.93 -7.11
C LYS A 189 -2.02 12.91 -6.01
N ILE A 190 -2.60 11.72 -6.14
CA ILE A 190 -2.41 10.64 -5.16
C ILE A 190 -0.96 10.15 -5.19
N ARG A 191 -0.34 10.05 -6.37
CA ARG A 191 1.08 9.70 -6.47
C ARG A 191 1.96 10.71 -5.72
N GLN A 192 1.71 12.01 -5.93
CA GLN A 192 2.40 13.08 -5.23
C GLN A 192 2.18 12.99 -3.71
N TYR A 193 0.94 12.80 -3.26
CA TYR A 193 0.62 12.61 -1.83
C TYR A 193 1.45 11.49 -1.20
N ILE A 194 1.51 10.33 -1.86
CA ILE A 194 2.23 9.15 -1.36
C ILE A 194 3.73 9.46 -1.23
N LEU A 195 4.33 10.09 -2.24
CA LEU A 195 5.76 10.41 -2.26
C LEU A 195 6.14 11.47 -1.23
N GLU A 196 5.26 12.45 -0.99
CA GLU A 196 5.49 13.54 -0.04
C GLU A 196 5.11 13.17 1.39
N ASN A 197 4.45 12.03 1.61
CA ASN A 197 3.94 11.64 2.94
C ASN A 197 5.04 11.59 4.03
N PRO A 198 6.25 11.05 3.78
CA PRO A 198 7.35 11.12 4.75
C PRO A 198 7.76 12.53 5.15
N LEU A 199 7.68 13.49 4.23
CA LEU A 199 7.99 14.90 4.49
C LEU A 199 6.87 15.56 5.31
N ASN A 200 5.63 15.17 5.05
CA ASN A 200 4.43 15.75 5.67
C ASN A 200 3.95 14.95 6.89
N TRP A 201 4.77 14.07 7.46
CA TRP A 201 4.39 13.12 8.50
C TRP A 201 3.67 13.76 9.69
N GLU A 202 4.17 14.89 10.20
CA GLU A 202 3.58 15.58 11.35
C GLU A 202 2.18 16.16 11.08
N THR A 203 1.84 16.35 9.80
CA THR A 203 0.54 16.86 9.34
C THR A 203 -0.31 15.76 8.71
N ASP A 204 0.17 14.52 8.72
CA ASP A 204 -0.52 13.39 8.12
C ASP A 204 -1.83 13.07 8.88
N PRO A 205 -2.95 12.81 8.19
CA PRO A 205 -4.21 12.44 8.86
C PRO A 205 -4.12 11.15 9.69
N ASP A 206 -3.19 10.25 9.33
CA ASP A 206 -2.90 9.03 10.06
C ASP A 206 -1.72 9.13 11.05
N TYR A 207 -1.24 10.36 11.28
CA TYR A 207 -0.22 10.66 12.28
C TYR A 207 -0.60 10.16 13.67
N SER A 208 0.36 9.50 14.31
CA SER A 208 0.31 9.11 15.72
C SER A 208 1.72 8.84 16.21
N LEU A 209 2.11 9.40 17.35
CA LEU A 209 3.39 9.14 18.01
C LEU A 209 3.32 7.96 18.98
N SER A 210 2.51 6.95 18.68
CA SER A 210 2.46 5.73 19.49
C SER A 210 3.75 4.92 19.27
N ARG A 211 4.70 5.12 20.18
CA ARG A 211 5.91 4.30 20.37
C ARG A 211 5.71 3.19 21.38
N GLU A 212 4.57 3.17 22.06
CA GLU A 212 4.17 1.99 22.82
C GLU A 212 4.02 0.85 21.82
N ILE A 213 5.05 0.03 21.75
CA ILE A 213 4.96 -1.30 21.20
C ILE A 213 4.02 -2.05 22.17
N LEU A 214 2.70 -1.81 22.09
CA LEU A 214 1.68 -2.77 22.50
C LEU A 214 1.45 -3.74 21.34
N LEU A 215 2.52 -4.16 20.69
CA LEU A 215 2.56 -5.57 20.43
C LEU A 215 2.67 -6.15 21.84
N ASP A 216 1.78 -7.05 22.23
CA ASP A 216 2.09 -7.97 23.33
C ASP A 216 3.28 -8.84 22.83
N LEU A 217 4.46 -8.23 22.59
CA LEU A 217 5.73 -8.92 22.43
C LEU A 217 6.20 -9.14 23.87
N PRO A 218 6.02 -10.34 24.44
CA PRO A 218 6.96 -10.75 25.47
C PRO A 218 8.32 -10.79 24.76
N PHE A 219 9.20 -9.84 25.10
CA PHE A 219 10.63 -10.04 24.88
C PHE A 219 11.11 -11.14 25.82
#